data_AF-A0A954V7A8-F1
#
_entry.id   AF-A0A954V7A8-F1
#
_cell.length_a   1.000
_cell.length_b   1.000
_cell.length_c   1.000
_cell.angle_alpha   90.00
_cell.angle_beta   90.00
_cell.angle_gamma   90.00
#
_symmetry.space_group_name_H-M   'P 1'
#
loop_
_entity.id
_entity.type
_entity.pdbx_description
1 polymer ?
#
loop_
_entity_poly.entity_id
_entity_poly.type
_entity_poly.pdbx_seq_one_letter_code
_entity_poly.pdbx_strand_id
1 'polypeptide(L)'
;MVIRGRIKNGVIVLDDAPALPEGAEVTVVVRTGVATTTDTRPEEKQEKLREALKRFESLPNENPGDAFSGADHDRVLYGDE
;
A
#
# COMPACT_ATOMS: atom_id res chain seq x y z
N MET A 1 -5.94 -9.65 -29.80
CA MET A 1 -5.84 -10.48 -28.58
C MET A 1 -6.27 -9.63 -27.39
N VAL A 2 -6.95 -10.19 -26.39
CA VAL A 2 -7.29 -9.48 -25.14
C VAL A 2 -6.55 -10.13 -23.99
N ILE A 3 -5.62 -9.40 -23.38
CA ILE A 3 -4.89 -9.83 -22.19
C ILE A 3 -5.57 -9.20 -20.98
N ARG A 4 -5.78 -10.00 -19.93
CA ARG A 4 -6.38 -9.54 -18.67
C ARG A 4 -5.32 -9.42 -17.59
N GLY A 5 -5.56 -8.49 -16.68
CA GLY A 5 -4.71 -8.25 -15.54
C GLY A 5 -5.42 -7.39 -14.51
N ARG A 6 -4.80 -7.24 -13.35
CA ARG A 6 -5.29 -6.48 -12.21
C ARG A 6 -4.28 -5.42 -11.81
N ILE A 7 -4.77 -4.28 -11.32
CA ILE A 7 -3.90 -3.24 -10.77
C ILE A 7 -3.47 -3.66 -9.36
N LYS A 8 -2.17 -3.66 -9.10
CA LYS A 8 -1.57 -3.86 -7.78
C LYS A 8 -0.48 -2.81 -7.58
N ASN A 9 -0.66 -1.94 -6.57
CA ASN A 9 0.29 -0.86 -6.26
C ASN A 9 0.64 0.03 -7.46
N GLY A 10 -0.36 0.40 -8.28
CA GLY A 10 -0.15 1.24 -9.47
C GLY A 10 0.43 0.52 -10.69
N VAL A 11 0.74 -0.78 -10.60
CA VAL A 11 1.24 -1.58 -11.72
C VAL A 11 0.16 -2.56 -12.20
N ILE A 12 0.08 -2.80 -13.51
CA ILE A 12 -0.79 -3.83 -14.09
C ILE A 12 -0.06 -5.18 -13.99
N VAL A 13 -0.62 -6.08 -13.21
CA VAL A 13 -0.17 -7.48 -13.12
C VAL A 13 -1.06 -8.31 -14.03
N LEU A 14 -0.48 -8.92 -15.06
CA LEU A 14 -1.21 -9.78 -15.99
C LEU A 14 -1.55 -11.11 -15.30
N ASP A 15 -2.75 -11.64 -15.56
CA ASP A 15 -3.19 -12.92 -14.96
C ASP A 15 -2.35 -14.10 -15.51
N ASP A 16 -1.90 -13.98 -16.76
CA ASP A 16 -0.99 -14.91 -17.44
C ASP A 16 0.25 -14.16 -17.96
N ALA A 17 1.28 -14.89 -18.40
CA ALA A 17 2.46 -14.33 -19.06
C ALA A 17 2.38 -14.50 -20.60
N PRO A 18 1.60 -13.67 -21.32
CA PRO A 18 1.50 -13.77 -22.76
C PRO A 18 2.81 -13.34 -23.43
N ALA A 19 3.26 -14.11 -24.42
CA ALA A 19 4.34 -13.68 -25.30
C ALA A 19 3.83 -12.57 -26.23
N LEU A 20 4.32 -11.36 -26.03
CA LEU A 20 4.08 -10.23 -26.91
C LEU A 20 5.31 -10.05 -27.83
N PRO A 21 5.11 -9.97 -29.15
CA PRO A 21 6.22 -9.72 -30.06
C PRO A 21 6.77 -8.31 -29.84
N GLU A 22 8.08 -8.16 -30.05
CA GLU A 22 8.75 -6.87 -29.96
C GLU A 22 8.15 -5.88 -30.99
N GLY A 23 7.98 -4.62 -30.59
CA GLY A 23 7.40 -3.58 -31.44
C GLY A 23 5.87 -3.64 -31.57
N ALA A 24 5.18 -4.52 -30.84
CA ALA A 24 3.73 -4.56 -30.85
C ALA A 24 3.11 -3.30 -30.20
N GLU A 25 2.25 -2.60 -30.94
CA GLU A 25 1.40 -1.55 -30.38
C GLU A 25 0.27 -2.17 -29.54
N VAL A 26 0.02 -1.60 -28.36
CA VAL A 26 -1.00 -2.08 -27.43
C VAL A 26 -1.85 -0.94 -26.89
N THR A 27 -3.13 -1.21 -26.70
CA THR A 27 -4.08 -0.29 -26.06
C THR A 27 -4.45 -0.83 -24.68
N VAL A 28 -4.20 -0.05 -23.63
CA VAL A 28 -4.60 -0.40 -22.27
C VAL A 28 -5.97 0.22 -21.98
N VAL A 29 -6.94 -0.62 -21.60
CA VAL A 29 -8.28 -0.18 -21.22
C VAL A 29 -8.57 -0.55 -19.78
N VAL A 30 -8.72 0.45 -18.93
CA VAL A 30 -9.10 0.27 -17.52
C VAL A 30 -10.61 0.06 -17.46
N ARG A 31 -11.05 -1.12 -17.01
CA ARG A 31 -12.46 -1.39 -16.74
C ARG A 31 -12.75 -1.04 -15.29
N THR A 32 -13.63 -0.07 -15.07
CA THR A 32 -14.15 0.27 -13.74
C THR A 32 -15.09 -0.83 -13.26
N GLY A 33 -14.52 -1.88 -12.66
CA GLY A 33 -15.27 -2.73 -11.74
C GLY A 33 -15.34 -2.02 -10.39
N VAL A 34 -16.43 -2.21 -9.63
CA VAL A 34 -16.44 -1.84 -8.21
C VAL A 34 -15.30 -2.62 -7.58
N ALA A 35 -14.19 -1.95 -7.29
CA ALA A 35 -13.15 -2.52 -6.47
C ALA A 35 -13.82 -2.74 -5.11
N THR A 36 -14.27 -3.95 -4.86
CA THR A 36 -14.44 -4.43 -3.50
C THR A 36 -13.03 -4.43 -2.91
N THR A 37 -12.62 -3.27 -2.38
CA THR A 37 -11.69 -3.19 -1.26
C THR A 37 -12.36 -3.83 -0.05
N THR A 38 -12.83 -5.07 -0.19
CA THR A 38 -13.04 -5.92 0.95
C THR A 38 -11.65 -6.43 1.27
N ASP A 39 -10.86 -5.53 1.84
CA ASP A 39 -9.73 -5.90 2.69
C ASP A 39 -10.37 -6.53 3.94
N THR A 40 -11.03 -7.67 3.77
CA THR A 40 -11.39 -8.58 4.86
C THR A 40 -10.06 -9.09 5.36
N ARG A 41 -9.44 -8.27 6.21
CA ARG A 41 -8.22 -8.62 6.93
C ARG A 41 -8.57 -9.93 7.67
N PRO A 42 -7.90 -11.05 7.38
CA PRO A 42 -8.19 -12.30 8.08
C PRO A 42 -8.12 -12.03 9.59
N GLU A 43 -9.06 -12.55 10.35
CA GLU A 43 -9.21 -12.26 11.80
C GLU A 43 -7.89 -12.48 12.57
N GLU A 44 -7.11 -13.50 12.17
CA GLU A 44 -5.76 -13.78 12.68
C GLU A 44 -4.77 -12.62 12.52
N LYS A 45 -4.89 -11.81 11.45
CA LYS A 45 -4.06 -10.60 11.26
C LYS A 45 -4.52 -9.45 12.15
N GLN A 46 -5.80 -9.39 12.50
CA GLN A 46 -6.31 -8.37 13.43
C GLN A 46 -5.88 -8.64 14.86
N GLU A 47 -5.86 -9.91 15.26
CA GLU A 47 -5.40 -10.31 16.59
C GLU A 47 -3.90 -10.03 16.78
N LYS A 48 -3.07 -10.43 15.81
CA LYS A 48 -1.63 -10.11 15.80
C LYS A 48 -1.37 -8.60 15.83
N LEU A 49 -2.18 -7.81 15.13
CA LEU A 49 -2.08 -6.35 15.17
C LEU A 49 -2.43 -5.81 16.57
N ARG A 50 -3.48 -6.33 17.20
CA ARG A 50 -3.88 -5.92 18.55
C ARG A 50 -2.82 -6.28 19.60
N GLU A 51 -2.21 -7.45 19.50
CA GLU A 51 -1.10 -7.85 20.37
C GLU A 51 0.12 -6.96 20.17
N ALA A 52 0.46 -6.65 18.92
CA ALA A 52 1.57 -5.75 18.62
C ALA A 52 1.32 -4.34 19.20
N LEU A 53 0.11 -3.79 19.05
CA LEU A 53 -0.25 -2.48 19.61
C LEU A 53 -0.15 -2.47 21.14
N LYS A 54 -0.68 -3.48 21.83
CA LYS A 54 -0.54 -3.59 23.29
C LYS A 54 0.92 -3.65 23.73
N ARG A 55 1.77 -4.35 22.97
CA ARG A 55 3.20 -4.40 23.24
C ARG A 55 3.81 -3.01 23.11
N PHE A 56 3.51 -2.27 22.04
CA PHE A 56 4.03 -0.91 21.85
C PHE A 56 3.55 0.05 22.94
N GLU A 57 2.28 0.03 23.31
CA GLU A 57 1.72 0.87 24.38
C GLU A 57 2.33 0.57 25.76
N SER A 58 2.80 -0.66 25.98
CA SER A 58 3.45 -1.06 27.24
C SER A 58 4.93 -0.64 27.33
N LEU A 59 5.54 -0.23 26.22
CA LEU A 59 6.94 0.21 26.24
C LEU A 59 7.03 1.58 26.93
N PRO A 60 8.05 1.80 27.79
CA PRO A 60 8.30 3.12 28.34
C PRO A 60 8.58 4.10 27.20
N ASN A 61 8.03 5.31 27.30
CA ASN A 61 8.36 6.36 26.35
C ASN A 61 9.86 6.67 26.44
N GLU A 62 10.60 6.35 25.37
CA GLU A 62 12.05 6.53 25.31
C GLU A 62 12.46 8.00 25.21
N ASN A 63 11.55 8.89 24.81
CA ASN A 63 11.80 10.32 24.73
C ASN A 63 10.68 11.14 25.39
N PRO A 64 10.56 11.09 26.74
CA PRO A 64 9.53 11.81 27.46
C PRO A 64 9.79 13.32 27.37
N GLY A 65 9.03 14.00 26.50
CA GLY A 65 9.16 15.44 26.22
C GLY A 65 9.45 15.77 24.76
N ASP A 66 9.66 14.76 23.92
CA ASP A 66 9.80 14.94 22.49
C ASP A 66 8.45 15.21 21.84
N ALA A 67 8.24 16.46 21.45
CA ALA A 67 7.08 16.89 20.69
C ALA A 67 7.32 16.77 19.17
N PHE A 68 8.49 16.27 18.74
CA PHE A 68 8.84 16.15 17.33
C PHE A 68 7.90 15.15 16.65
N SER A 69 6.97 15.72 15.89
CA SER A 69 5.92 14.98 15.21
C SER A 69 6.31 14.65 13.78
N GLY A 70 5.48 13.86 13.09
CA GLY A 70 5.62 13.68 11.64
C GLY A 70 5.54 15.00 10.85
N ALA A 71 4.82 16.00 11.36
CA ALA A 71 4.77 17.32 10.73
C ALA A 71 6.10 18.08 10.92
N ASP A 72 6.77 17.92 12.06
CA ASP A 72 8.10 18.49 12.26
C ASP A 72 9.17 17.81 11.40
N HIS A 73 9.01 16.50 11.18
CA HIS A 73 9.85 15.73 10.26
C HIS A 73 9.79 16.29 8.83
N ASP A 74 8.58 16.54 8.32
CA ASP A 74 8.40 17.08 6.98
C ASP A 74 8.93 18.52 6.86
N ARG A 75 8.73 19.35 7.89
CA ARG A 75 9.33 20.70 7.96
C ARG A 75 10.86 20.68 7.95
N VAL A 76 11.50 19.75 8.65
CA VAL A 76 12.98 19.64 8.65
C VAL A 76 13.51 19.19 7.29
N LEU A 77 12.81 18.28 6.60
CA LEU A 77 13.26 17.73 5.32
C LEU A 77 12.96 18.64 4.13
N TYR A 78 11.81 19.32 4.15
CA TYR A 78 11.29 20.02 2.98
C TYR A 78 11.13 21.54 3.20
N GLY A 79 11.24 22.01 4.45
CA GLY A 79 10.95 23.39 4.84
C GLY A 79 9.46 23.63 5.09
N ASP A 80 9.14 24.84 5.54
CA ASP A 80 7.79 25.39 5.45
C ASP A 80 7.64 26.01 4.05
N GLU A 81 6.61 25.65 3.28
CA GLU A 81 6.31 26.31 1.99
C GLU A 81 6.15 27.84 2.13
#